data_AF-A0A3B8V2A4-F1
#
_entry.id   AF-A0A3B8V2A4-F1
#
_cell.length_a   1.000
_cell.length_b   1.000
_cell.length_c   1.000
_cell.angle_alpha   90.00
_cell.angle_beta   90.00
_cell.angle_gamma   90.00
#
_symmetry.space_group_name_H-M   'P 1'
#
loop_
_entity.id
_entity.type
_entity.pdbx_description
1 polymer ?
#
loop_
_entity_poly.entity_id
_entity_poly.type
_entity_poly.pdbx_seq_one_letter_code
_entity_poly.pdbx_strand_id
1 'polypeptide(L)'
;MRMTTLGVFLASAGAAISPTAHGQSDEHSVARQWNEITLESIRNDFARPVVHARNLFHNSAGMWDAWACFESGPTPWLFAEDELAAGDLEAARREAISYAAYRILRHRFAESPGFEEMAPQYDALMVELGYDPAYTETVGNDPAAIGNRIAQTYILFGEQDNANERNDYANQWYRPVNLPIYPEEPGNLLQRPNRWQPIGFEEFIDQSGNVIEGGVPPFLGPEWGSVTPFSLRPEQRTTNQRDGRNWDLYLDPGSPPLIGTDRELEYLEGFEQVLVWSSHLDTEDGVQIDASPNAIGNADLPTDPADFDGFYDYFAGG
;
A
#
# COMPACT_ATOMS: atom_id res chain seq x y z
N MET A 1 -30.59 -24.87 -74.95
CA MET A 1 -31.13 -23.61 -74.42
C MET A 1 -30.38 -23.31 -73.14
N ARG A 2 -29.28 -22.54 -73.25
CA ARG A 2 -28.35 -22.23 -72.15
C ARG A 2 -28.73 -20.84 -71.62
N MET A 3 -29.11 -20.74 -70.35
CA MET A 3 -29.27 -19.45 -69.66
C MET A 3 -27.93 -19.07 -69.04
N THR A 4 -27.36 -17.99 -69.55
CA THR A 4 -26.22 -17.23 -69.00
C THR A 4 -26.74 -16.23 -67.96
N THR A 5 -26.27 -16.34 -66.72
CA THR A 5 -26.53 -15.36 -65.66
C THR A 5 -25.41 -14.31 -65.69
N LEU A 6 -25.79 -13.05 -65.87
CA LEU A 6 -24.90 -11.88 -65.93
C LEU A 6 -24.62 -11.40 -64.48
N GLY A 7 -23.38 -11.54 -64.02
CA GLY A 7 -22.93 -11.00 -62.73
C GLY A 7 -22.39 -9.59 -62.90
N VAL A 8 -22.98 -8.63 -62.19
CA VAL A 8 -22.55 -7.22 -62.14
C VAL A 8 -21.36 -7.10 -61.19
N PHE A 9 -20.23 -6.59 -61.68
CA PHE A 9 -19.10 -6.15 -60.85
C PHE A 9 -19.31 -4.67 -60.48
N LEU A 10 -19.46 -4.36 -59.19
CA LEU A 10 -19.28 -3.01 -58.67
C LEU A 10 -17.85 -2.89 -58.12
N ALA A 11 -17.10 -1.95 -58.68
CA ALA A 11 -15.81 -1.52 -58.16
C ALA A 11 -16.02 -0.60 -56.95
N SER A 12 -15.47 -0.98 -55.79
CA SER A 12 -15.37 -0.10 -54.63
C SER A 12 -14.03 0.65 -54.67
N ALA A 13 -14.11 1.98 -54.71
CA ALA A 13 -12.97 2.86 -54.54
C ALA A 13 -12.51 2.80 -53.07
N GLY A 14 -11.28 2.36 -52.83
CA GLY A 14 -10.65 2.39 -51.52
C GLY A 14 -10.26 3.82 -51.16
N ALA A 15 -10.97 4.43 -50.22
CA ALA A 15 -10.50 5.61 -49.52
C ALA A 15 -9.42 5.17 -48.51
N ALA A 16 -8.22 5.71 -48.65
CA ALA A 16 -7.17 5.56 -47.65
C ALA A 16 -7.63 6.26 -46.37
N ILE A 17 -7.87 5.48 -45.31
CA ILE A 17 -8.13 5.98 -43.97
C ILE A 17 -6.77 6.31 -43.36
N SER A 18 -6.46 7.60 -43.24
CA SER A 18 -5.38 8.07 -42.37
C SER A 18 -5.70 7.62 -40.93
N PRO A 19 -4.71 7.13 -40.15
CA PRO A 19 -4.96 6.86 -38.74
C PRO A 19 -5.26 8.19 -38.07
N THR A 20 -6.53 8.38 -37.69
CA THR A 20 -6.93 9.37 -36.70
C THR A 20 -6.19 9.02 -35.42
N ALA A 21 -5.30 9.92 -34.99
CA ALA A 21 -4.78 9.93 -33.63
C ALA A 21 -5.97 9.71 -32.69
N HIS A 22 -5.96 8.60 -31.96
CA HIS A 22 -6.95 8.35 -30.93
C HIS A 22 -6.69 9.36 -29.83
N GLY A 23 -7.45 10.45 -29.84
CA GLY A 23 -7.57 11.34 -28.70
C GLY A 23 -7.98 10.49 -27.50
N GLN A 24 -7.17 10.57 -26.45
CA GLN A 24 -7.36 9.93 -25.15
C GLN A 24 -8.78 10.14 -24.63
N SER A 25 -9.30 9.19 -23.86
CA SER A 25 -10.46 9.48 -23.01
C SER A 25 -10.03 10.49 -21.93
N ASP A 26 -10.51 11.72 -22.08
CA ASP A 26 -10.24 12.96 -21.32
C ASP A 26 -10.66 12.96 -19.83
N GLU A 27 -11.06 11.85 -19.21
CA GLU A 27 -11.69 11.93 -17.87
C GLU A 27 -10.71 11.98 -16.68
N HIS A 28 -9.47 11.49 -16.82
CA HIS A 28 -8.53 11.35 -15.68
C HIS A 28 -7.09 11.77 -16.02
N SER A 29 -6.45 12.48 -15.08
CA SER A 29 -5.04 12.87 -15.21
C SER A 29 -4.11 11.66 -15.28
N VAL A 30 -2.94 11.81 -15.88
CA VAL A 30 -1.96 10.70 -15.96
C VAL A 30 -1.54 10.20 -14.58
N ALA A 31 -1.43 11.08 -13.59
CA ALA A 31 -1.17 10.71 -12.21
C ALA A 31 -2.30 9.85 -11.62
N ARG A 32 -3.57 10.13 -11.98
CA ARG A 32 -4.69 9.28 -11.58
C ARG A 32 -4.60 7.91 -12.23
N GLN A 33 -4.24 7.82 -13.50
CA GLN A 33 -4.08 6.54 -14.21
C GLN A 33 -2.98 5.68 -13.56
N TRP A 34 -1.82 6.26 -13.23
CA TRP A 34 -0.76 5.55 -12.50
C TRP A 34 -1.14 5.17 -11.07
N ASN A 35 -1.98 5.97 -10.40
CA ASN A 35 -2.55 5.59 -9.11
C ASN A 35 -3.47 4.38 -9.21
N GLU A 36 -4.32 4.28 -10.24
CA GLU A 36 -5.14 3.08 -10.46
C GLU A 36 -4.27 1.84 -10.69
N ILE A 37 -3.23 1.94 -11.52
CA ILE A 37 -2.24 0.87 -11.71
C ILE A 37 -1.57 0.48 -10.38
N THR A 38 -1.22 1.47 -9.54
CA THR A 38 -0.62 1.21 -8.22
C THR A 38 -1.58 0.45 -7.32
N LEU A 39 -2.84 0.87 -7.24
CA LEU A 39 -3.86 0.21 -6.42
C LEU A 39 -4.14 -1.21 -6.91
N GLU A 40 -4.20 -1.41 -8.23
CA GLU A 40 -4.37 -2.75 -8.80
C GLU A 40 -3.16 -3.65 -8.49
N SER A 41 -1.95 -3.10 -8.54
CA SER A 41 -0.74 -3.83 -8.16
C SER A 41 -0.78 -4.28 -6.70
N ILE A 42 -1.31 -3.45 -5.79
CA ILE A 42 -1.49 -3.77 -4.37
C ILE A 42 -2.51 -4.89 -4.16
N ARG A 43 -3.63 -4.86 -4.91
CA ARG A 43 -4.66 -5.91 -4.84
C ARG A 43 -4.12 -7.28 -5.25
N ASN A 44 -3.16 -7.30 -6.17
CA ASN A 44 -2.52 -8.50 -6.70
C ASN A 44 -1.18 -8.83 -6.00
N ASP A 45 -0.96 -8.33 -4.79
CA ASP A 45 0.23 -8.58 -3.98
C ASP A 45 -0.14 -9.13 -2.59
N PHE A 46 0.84 -9.61 -1.83
CA PHE A 46 0.67 -10.03 -0.45
C PHE A 46 0.10 -8.91 0.43
N ALA A 47 -0.62 -9.28 1.48
CA ALA A 47 -1.10 -8.35 2.50
C ALA A 47 0.06 -7.73 3.31
N ARG A 48 0.65 -6.64 2.80
CA ARG A 48 1.80 -5.94 3.40
C ARG A 48 1.53 -4.44 3.64
N PRO A 49 0.57 -4.06 4.50
CA PRO A 49 0.12 -2.67 4.69
C PRO A 49 1.23 -1.61 4.79
N VAL A 50 2.29 -1.88 5.55
CA VAL A 50 3.41 -0.93 5.73
C VAL A 50 4.23 -0.73 4.44
N VAL A 51 4.47 -1.82 3.69
CA VAL A 51 5.15 -1.78 2.39
C VAL A 51 4.28 -1.05 1.37
N HIS A 52 2.98 -1.33 1.36
CA HIS A 52 2.03 -0.72 0.43
C HIS A 52 1.84 0.78 0.69
N ALA A 53 1.75 1.20 1.94
CA ALA A 53 1.70 2.62 2.30
C ALA A 53 2.95 3.37 1.81
N ARG A 54 4.13 2.75 1.96
CA ARG A 54 5.40 3.29 1.44
C ARG A 54 5.42 3.34 -0.09
N ASN A 55 4.95 2.31 -0.79
CA ASN A 55 4.89 2.28 -2.26
C ASN A 55 3.94 3.36 -2.81
N LEU A 56 2.76 3.52 -2.20
CA LEU A 56 1.82 4.59 -2.52
C LEU A 56 2.46 5.97 -2.35
N PHE A 57 3.16 6.17 -1.24
CA PHE A 57 3.84 7.42 -0.96
C PHE A 57 4.98 7.70 -1.95
N HIS A 58 5.91 6.76 -2.13
CA HIS A 58 7.05 6.92 -3.03
C HIS A 58 6.63 7.15 -4.48
N ASN A 59 5.58 6.47 -4.96
CA ASN A 59 5.06 6.73 -6.29
C ASN A 59 4.44 8.13 -6.38
N SER A 60 3.55 8.48 -5.43
CA SER A 60 2.91 9.81 -5.41
C SER A 60 3.92 10.96 -5.34
N ALA A 61 4.94 10.82 -4.49
CA ALA A 61 6.00 11.80 -4.34
C ALA A 61 6.90 11.84 -5.59
N GLY A 62 7.21 10.70 -6.22
CA GLY A 62 7.94 10.67 -7.49
C GLY A 62 7.20 11.41 -8.61
N MET A 63 5.87 11.23 -8.69
CA MET A 63 5.04 12.00 -9.62
C MET A 63 4.99 13.50 -9.27
N TRP A 64 4.99 13.85 -7.98
CA TRP A 64 5.07 15.24 -7.53
C TRP A 64 6.41 15.88 -7.92
N ASP A 65 7.52 15.21 -7.68
CA ASP A 65 8.87 15.69 -8.04
C ASP A 65 9.00 15.87 -9.56
N ALA A 66 8.41 14.95 -10.35
CA ALA A 66 8.36 15.07 -11.81
C ALA A 66 7.59 16.30 -12.27
N TRP A 67 6.44 16.56 -11.65
CA TRP A 67 5.65 17.76 -11.94
C TRP A 67 6.39 19.05 -11.54
N ALA A 68 7.04 19.04 -10.36
CA ALA A 68 7.76 20.17 -9.80
C ALA A 68 8.98 20.61 -10.64
N CYS A 69 9.61 19.69 -11.39
CA CYS A 69 10.72 20.03 -12.29
C CYS A 69 10.34 21.06 -13.38
N PHE A 70 9.04 21.22 -13.66
CA PHE A 70 8.52 22.15 -14.66
C PHE A 70 7.63 23.24 -14.05
N GLU A 71 7.77 23.53 -12.76
CA GLU A 71 6.98 24.58 -12.10
C GLU A 71 7.86 25.42 -11.16
N SER A 72 7.61 26.73 -11.15
CA SER A 72 8.31 27.63 -10.25
C SER A 72 7.64 27.65 -8.86
N GLY A 73 8.40 27.36 -7.80
CA GLY A 73 7.94 27.51 -6.41
C GLY A 73 7.62 26.24 -5.60
N PRO A 74 7.13 25.13 -6.19
CA PRO A 74 6.99 23.87 -5.46
C PRO A 74 8.33 23.39 -4.88
N THR A 75 8.26 22.79 -3.69
CA THR A 75 9.40 22.08 -3.11
C THR A 75 9.22 20.59 -3.39
N PRO A 76 10.10 19.95 -4.17
CA PRO A 76 10.07 18.50 -4.33
C PRO A 76 10.40 17.80 -3.00
N TRP A 77 9.97 16.55 -2.86
CA TRP A 77 10.23 15.76 -1.67
C TRP A 77 11.66 15.21 -1.64
N LEU A 78 12.12 14.61 -2.73
CA LEU A 78 13.42 13.92 -2.76
C LEU A 78 14.29 14.34 -3.94
N PHE A 79 13.71 14.54 -5.12
CA PHE A 79 14.44 14.86 -6.33
C PHE A 79 14.15 16.29 -6.81
N ALA A 80 15.21 17.08 -7.00
CA ALA A 80 15.12 18.44 -7.50
C ALA A 80 16.05 18.64 -8.70
N GLU A 81 15.57 19.39 -9.68
CA GLU A 81 16.37 20.00 -10.74
C GLU A 81 16.04 21.50 -10.83
N ASP A 82 16.93 22.26 -11.46
CA ASP A 82 16.62 23.64 -11.84
C ASP A 82 15.41 23.64 -12.79
N GLU A 83 14.59 24.69 -12.74
CA GLU A 83 13.37 24.80 -13.55
C GLU A 83 13.66 24.54 -15.04
N LEU A 84 12.99 23.53 -15.59
CA LEU A 84 13.19 23.09 -16.96
C LEU A 84 12.21 23.76 -17.90
N ALA A 85 12.73 24.35 -18.99
CA ALA A 85 11.91 24.88 -20.05
C ALA A 85 11.39 23.76 -20.96
N ALA A 86 10.07 23.66 -21.10
CA ALA A 86 9.40 22.76 -22.03
C ALA A 86 8.63 23.55 -23.09
N GLY A 87 8.66 23.08 -24.34
CA GLY A 87 7.85 23.67 -25.41
C GLY A 87 6.35 23.44 -25.19
N ASP A 88 5.99 22.21 -24.83
CA ASP A 88 4.67 21.85 -24.34
C ASP A 88 4.80 21.37 -22.88
N LEU A 89 4.37 22.24 -21.96
CA LEU A 89 4.50 22.04 -20.53
C LEU A 89 3.71 20.83 -20.03
N GLU A 90 2.49 20.66 -20.53
CA GLU A 90 1.62 19.59 -20.06
C GLU A 90 2.10 18.24 -20.61
N ALA A 91 2.51 18.19 -21.88
CA ALA A 91 3.10 16.99 -22.46
C ALA A 91 4.38 16.55 -21.70
N ALA A 92 5.26 17.50 -21.38
CA ALA A 92 6.49 17.23 -20.64
C ALA A 92 6.21 16.70 -19.21
N ARG A 93 5.28 17.33 -18.49
CA ARG A 93 4.87 16.85 -17.15
C ARG A 93 4.33 15.42 -17.23
N ARG A 94 3.46 15.15 -18.21
CA ARG A 94 2.84 13.83 -18.35
C ARG A 94 3.84 12.73 -18.66
N GLU A 95 4.82 13.04 -19.49
CA GLU A 95 5.90 12.11 -19.84
C GLU A 95 6.80 11.84 -18.64
N ALA A 96 7.30 12.88 -17.97
CA ALA A 96 8.14 12.71 -16.78
C ALA A 96 7.44 11.94 -15.66
N ILE A 97 6.17 12.26 -15.38
CA ILE A 97 5.34 11.53 -14.41
C ILE A 97 5.24 10.05 -14.79
N SER A 98 5.03 9.75 -16.07
CA SER A 98 4.81 8.38 -16.52
C SER A 98 6.07 7.53 -16.40
N TYR A 99 7.23 8.04 -16.82
CA TYR A 99 8.48 7.32 -16.64
C TYR A 99 8.85 7.16 -15.16
N ALA A 100 8.60 8.17 -14.31
CA ALA A 100 8.83 8.06 -12.87
C ALA A 100 7.98 6.94 -12.24
N ALA A 101 6.66 7.00 -12.44
CA ALA A 101 5.72 6.01 -11.90
C ALA A 101 5.98 4.60 -12.42
N TYR A 102 6.14 4.45 -13.75
CA TYR A 102 6.42 3.18 -14.41
C TYR A 102 7.63 2.46 -13.81
N ARG A 103 8.75 3.19 -13.68
CA ARG A 103 10.01 2.62 -13.19
C ARG A 103 9.95 2.28 -11.70
N ILE A 104 9.32 3.12 -10.87
CA ILE A 104 9.11 2.84 -9.44
C ILE A 104 8.27 1.58 -9.28
N LEU A 105 7.13 1.48 -9.98
CA LEU A 105 6.22 0.32 -9.87
C LEU A 105 6.86 -0.97 -10.35
N ARG A 106 7.52 -0.94 -11.52
CA ARG A 106 8.26 -2.10 -12.06
C ARG A 106 9.30 -2.63 -11.06
N HIS A 107 9.93 -1.75 -10.28
CA HIS A 107 10.89 -2.15 -9.26
C HIS A 107 10.19 -2.70 -8.00
N ARG A 108 9.23 -1.95 -7.43
CA ARG A 108 8.61 -2.29 -6.13
C ARG A 108 7.77 -3.57 -6.18
N PHE A 109 7.17 -3.87 -7.32
CA PHE A 109 6.32 -5.04 -7.49
C PHE A 109 7.02 -6.19 -8.22
N ALA A 110 8.33 -6.10 -8.51
CA ALA A 110 9.05 -7.14 -9.27
C ALA A 110 8.92 -8.55 -8.69
N GLU A 111 8.80 -8.65 -7.37
CA GLU A 111 8.70 -9.91 -6.62
C GLU A 111 7.28 -10.15 -6.07
N SER A 112 6.26 -9.40 -6.52
CA SER A 112 4.89 -9.66 -6.12
C SER A 112 4.33 -10.89 -6.85
N PRO A 113 3.41 -11.65 -6.23
CA PRO A 113 2.78 -12.81 -6.89
C PRO A 113 2.02 -12.43 -8.17
N GLY A 114 1.44 -11.22 -8.24
CA GLY A 114 0.74 -10.72 -9.41
C GLY A 114 1.61 -10.03 -10.47
N PHE A 115 2.94 -10.00 -10.32
CA PHE A 115 3.80 -9.22 -11.23
C PHE A 115 3.69 -9.65 -12.69
N GLU A 116 3.57 -10.95 -12.96
CA GLU A 116 3.44 -11.46 -14.34
C GLU A 116 2.17 -10.95 -15.05
N GLU A 117 1.10 -10.72 -14.29
CA GLU A 117 -0.15 -10.15 -14.80
C GLU A 117 -0.11 -8.61 -14.87
N MET A 118 0.55 -7.97 -13.91
CA MET A 118 0.59 -6.51 -13.80
C MET A 118 1.63 -5.86 -14.73
N ALA A 119 2.80 -6.48 -14.93
CA ALA A 119 3.86 -5.90 -15.75
C ALA A 119 3.40 -5.56 -17.19
N PRO A 120 2.65 -6.42 -17.90
CA PRO A 120 2.08 -6.07 -19.21
C PRO A 120 1.11 -4.89 -19.17
N GLN A 121 0.40 -4.67 -18.06
CA GLN A 121 -0.51 -3.53 -17.90
C GLN A 121 0.26 -2.22 -17.73
N TYR A 122 1.41 -2.26 -17.06
CA TYR A 122 2.30 -1.11 -16.96
C TYR A 122 2.83 -0.70 -18.34
N ASP A 123 3.25 -1.69 -19.14
CA ASP A 123 3.72 -1.46 -20.51
C ASP A 123 2.60 -0.96 -21.42
N ALA A 124 1.38 -1.51 -21.27
CA ALA A 124 0.20 -1.07 -22.02
C ALA A 124 -0.14 0.39 -21.76
N LEU A 125 -0.10 0.84 -20.50
CA LEU A 125 -0.36 2.25 -20.15
C LEU A 125 0.69 3.18 -20.76
N MET A 126 1.98 2.82 -20.73
CA MET A 126 3.04 3.58 -21.40
C MET A 126 2.77 3.73 -22.90
N VAL A 127 2.42 2.64 -23.58
CA VAL A 127 2.11 2.63 -25.03
C VAL A 127 0.86 3.45 -25.33
N GLU A 128 -0.20 3.34 -24.52
CA GLU A 128 -1.43 4.12 -24.67
C GLU A 128 -1.17 5.63 -24.55
N LEU A 129 -0.27 6.02 -23.65
CA LEU A 129 0.15 7.40 -23.46
C LEU A 129 1.14 7.90 -24.54
N GLY A 130 1.62 7.01 -25.40
CA GLY A 130 2.54 7.33 -26.51
C GLY A 130 4.03 7.27 -26.14
N TYR A 131 4.38 6.63 -25.04
CA TYR A 131 5.75 6.53 -24.52
C TYR A 131 6.36 5.13 -24.76
N ASP A 132 7.68 5.06 -24.89
CA ASP A 132 8.42 3.80 -25.10
C ASP A 132 8.86 3.18 -23.74
N PRO A 133 8.29 2.04 -23.31
CA PRO A 133 8.71 1.37 -22.07
C PRO A 133 10.20 0.99 -22.07
N ALA A 134 10.82 0.82 -23.24
CA ALA A 134 12.23 0.46 -23.39
C ALA A 134 13.18 1.65 -23.24
N TYR A 135 12.70 2.89 -23.21
CA TYR A 135 13.54 4.07 -23.06
C TYR A 135 14.03 4.23 -21.60
N THR A 136 15.30 3.88 -21.35
CA THR A 136 15.91 3.88 -20.02
C THR A 136 16.97 4.97 -19.81
N GLU A 137 17.16 5.85 -20.79
CA GLU A 137 18.17 6.90 -20.69
C GLU A 137 17.87 7.85 -19.53
N THR A 138 18.93 8.34 -18.91
CA THR A 138 18.86 9.28 -17.77
C THR A 138 19.62 10.57 -18.06
N VAL A 139 20.16 10.74 -19.27
CA VAL A 139 20.99 11.89 -19.65
C VAL A 139 20.18 12.90 -20.44
N GLY A 140 20.32 14.19 -20.08
CA GLY A 140 19.69 15.31 -20.78
C GLY A 140 18.39 15.78 -20.14
N ASN A 141 17.78 16.80 -20.76
CA ASN A 141 16.58 17.48 -20.25
C ASN A 141 15.29 16.95 -20.89
N ASP A 142 15.35 15.76 -21.48
CA ASP A 142 14.16 15.09 -22.00
C ASP A 142 13.25 14.66 -20.83
N PRO A 143 11.94 14.92 -20.88
CA PRO A 143 10.99 14.52 -19.84
C PRO A 143 11.09 13.05 -19.43
N ALA A 144 11.29 12.14 -20.39
CA ALA A 144 11.46 10.73 -20.10
C ALA A 144 12.75 10.46 -19.30
N ALA A 145 13.84 11.14 -19.66
CA ALA A 145 15.11 11.02 -18.95
C ALA A 145 15.01 11.55 -17.51
N ILE A 146 14.26 12.64 -17.30
CA ILE A 146 13.97 13.20 -15.97
C ILE A 146 13.15 12.21 -15.14
N GLY A 147 12.07 11.65 -15.70
CA GLY A 147 11.26 10.63 -15.03
C GLY A 147 12.09 9.39 -14.62
N ASN A 148 12.98 8.93 -15.50
CA ASN A 148 13.90 7.84 -15.19
C ASN A 148 14.88 8.20 -14.05
N ARG A 149 15.43 9.43 -14.01
CA ARG A 149 16.29 9.91 -12.90
C ARG A 149 15.55 9.98 -11.57
N ILE A 150 14.32 10.47 -11.59
CA ILE A 150 13.45 10.50 -10.41
C ILE A 150 13.26 9.09 -9.89
N ALA A 151 12.79 8.17 -10.73
CA ALA A 151 12.59 6.79 -10.30
C ALA A 151 13.86 6.15 -9.74
N GLN A 152 15.00 6.33 -10.41
CA GLN A 152 16.29 5.86 -9.90
C GLN A 152 16.60 6.42 -8.51
N THR A 153 16.30 7.70 -8.26
CA THR A 153 16.51 8.34 -6.96
C THR A 153 15.63 7.72 -5.87
N TYR A 154 14.35 7.48 -6.14
CA TYR A 154 13.42 6.84 -5.20
C TYR A 154 13.76 5.37 -4.93
N ILE A 155 14.22 4.65 -5.94
CA ILE A 155 14.70 3.27 -5.82
C ILE A 155 15.93 3.24 -4.90
N LEU A 156 16.94 4.08 -5.18
CA LEU A 156 18.16 4.17 -4.37
C LEU A 156 17.92 4.65 -2.94
N PHE A 157 16.99 5.58 -2.75
CA PHE A 157 16.56 6.01 -1.42
C PHE A 157 15.93 4.85 -0.66
N GLY A 158 15.09 4.06 -1.33
CA GLY A 158 14.43 2.92 -0.71
C GLY A 158 15.37 1.80 -0.27
N GLU A 159 16.57 1.71 -0.83
CA GLU A 159 17.62 0.80 -0.35
C GLU A 159 18.25 1.24 0.98
N GLN A 160 18.00 2.49 1.40
CA GLN A 160 18.71 3.15 2.50
C GLN A 160 17.77 3.73 3.56
N ASP A 161 16.45 3.65 3.36
CA ASP A 161 15.45 4.23 4.26
C ASP A 161 15.13 3.35 5.49
N ASN A 162 15.92 2.30 5.72
CA ASN A 162 15.77 1.28 6.75
C ASN A 162 14.55 0.34 6.61
N ALA A 163 13.85 0.33 5.47
CA ALA A 163 12.76 -0.63 5.23
C ALA A 163 13.22 -2.07 5.02
N ASN A 164 14.53 -2.29 4.81
CA ASN A 164 15.12 -3.60 4.52
C ASN A 164 14.58 -4.25 3.23
N GLU A 165 14.28 -3.41 2.23
CA GLU A 165 13.61 -3.81 0.98
C GLU A 165 14.30 -4.96 0.25
N ARG A 166 15.64 -4.91 0.10
CA ARG A 166 16.42 -5.97 -0.58
C ARG A 166 16.25 -7.36 0.03
N ASN A 167 15.87 -7.44 1.31
CA ASN A 167 15.66 -8.70 2.01
C ASN A 167 14.16 -8.94 2.27
N ASP A 168 13.31 -8.51 1.34
CA ASP A 168 11.84 -8.64 1.41
C ASP A 168 11.25 -8.09 2.72
N TYR A 169 11.78 -6.95 3.17
CA TYR A 169 11.31 -6.25 4.36
C TYR A 169 11.33 -7.12 5.64
N ALA A 170 12.13 -8.19 5.65
CA ALA A 170 12.12 -9.17 6.71
C ALA A 170 12.58 -8.60 8.05
N ASN A 171 11.98 -9.09 9.14
CA ASN A 171 12.36 -8.71 10.50
C ASN A 171 13.80 -9.12 10.81
N GLN A 172 14.65 -8.15 11.10
CA GLN A 172 16.06 -8.38 11.37
C GLN A 172 16.33 -8.71 12.85
N TRP A 173 15.46 -8.26 13.77
CA TRP A 173 15.70 -8.34 15.21
C TRP A 173 14.52 -8.80 16.03
N TYR A 174 13.29 -8.39 15.70
CA TYR A 174 12.12 -8.84 16.45
C TYR A 174 11.96 -10.35 16.32
N ARG A 175 11.86 -11.03 17.47
CA ARG A 175 11.48 -12.43 17.55
C ARG A 175 10.39 -12.57 18.62
N PRO A 176 9.30 -13.31 18.36
CA PRO A 176 8.30 -13.57 19.38
C PRO A 176 8.94 -14.37 20.52
N VAL A 177 8.53 -14.07 21.75
CA VAL A 177 9.02 -14.76 22.96
C VAL A 177 8.08 -15.86 23.43
N ASN A 178 6.82 -15.82 22.98
CA ASN A 178 5.86 -16.88 23.19
C ASN A 178 5.94 -17.89 22.06
N LEU A 179 5.70 -19.15 22.38
CA LEU A 179 5.47 -20.18 21.36
C LEU A 179 4.15 -19.91 20.63
N PRO A 180 4.07 -20.23 19.33
CA PRO A 180 2.85 -20.10 18.58
C PRO A 180 1.70 -20.92 19.20
N ILE A 181 0.49 -20.40 19.13
CA ILE A 181 -0.72 -21.18 19.37
C ILE A 181 -1.25 -21.71 18.04
N TYR A 182 -1.72 -22.95 18.03
CA TYR A 182 -2.41 -23.55 16.89
C TYR A 182 -3.88 -23.72 17.27
N PRO A 183 -4.82 -22.97 16.67
CA PRO A 183 -6.23 -22.99 17.08
C PRO A 183 -6.89 -24.38 17.01
N GLU A 184 -6.37 -25.28 16.17
CA GLU A 184 -6.86 -26.65 16.02
C GLU A 184 -6.46 -27.57 17.17
N GLU A 185 -5.43 -27.18 17.94
CA GLU A 185 -4.92 -27.95 19.06
C GLU A 185 -5.52 -27.47 20.39
N PRO A 186 -5.86 -28.39 21.32
CA PRO A 186 -6.44 -28.02 22.59
C PRO A 186 -5.42 -27.33 23.51
N GLY A 187 -5.84 -26.21 24.12
CA GLY A 187 -5.11 -25.51 25.17
C GLY A 187 -4.24 -24.35 24.68
N ASN A 188 -3.56 -23.68 25.62
CA ASN A 188 -2.64 -22.60 25.31
C ASN A 188 -1.39 -22.69 26.22
N LEU A 189 -0.20 -22.64 25.62
CA LEU A 189 1.09 -22.65 26.30
C LEU A 189 1.65 -21.23 26.57
N LEU A 190 0.79 -20.21 26.66
CA LEU A 190 1.17 -18.82 26.86
C LEU A 190 2.02 -18.64 28.14
N GLN A 191 3.27 -18.18 27.98
CA GLN A 191 4.22 -18.01 29.10
C GLN A 191 4.48 -16.54 29.45
N ARG A 192 4.21 -15.62 28.52
CA ARG A 192 4.43 -14.18 28.67
C ARG A 192 3.15 -13.46 28.24
N PRO A 193 2.16 -13.29 29.13
CA PRO A 193 0.85 -12.72 28.75
C PRO A 193 0.96 -11.27 28.27
N ASN A 194 1.93 -10.51 28.79
CA ASN A 194 2.21 -9.14 28.37
C ASN A 194 2.98 -9.05 27.03
N ARG A 195 3.02 -10.12 26.24
CA ARG A 195 3.78 -10.20 24.98
C ARG A 195 2.94 -10.92 23.94
N TRP A 196 3.05 -10.47 22.69
CA TRP A 196 2.37 -11.09 21.57
C TRP A 196 2.67 -12.60 21.48
N GLN A 197 1.62 -13.37 21.23
CA GLN A 197 1.69 -14.79 20.92
C GLN A 197 1.35 -14.97 19.44
N PRO A 198 2.28 -15.51 18.63
CA PRO A 198 1.99 -15.82 17.24
C PRO A 198 0.87 -16.86 17.13
N ILE A 199 0.09 -16.80 16.06
CA ILE A 199 -0.88 -17.83 15.71
C ILE A 199 -0.31 -18.61 14.53
N GLY A 200 -0.27 -19.93 14.64
CA GLY A 200 0.12 -20.83 13.57
C GLY A 200 -1.10 -21.45 12.90
N PHE A 201 -0.98 -21.70 11.60
CA PHE A 201 -2.01 -22.31 10.77
C PHE A 201 -1.39 -23.44 9.94
N GLU A 202 -2.17 -24.48 9.61
CA GLU A 202 -1.76 -25.46 8.59
C GLU A 202 -1.84 -24.85 7.19
N GLU A 203 -2.79 -23.94 6.98
CA GLU A 203 -2.98 -23.13 5.78
C GLU A 203 -3.69 -21.83 6.20
N PHE A 204 -3.32 -20.70 5.62
CA PHE A 204 -4.08 -19.47 5.81
C PHE A 204 -4.17 -18.67 4.51
N ILE A 205 -5.24 -17.88 4.40
CA ILE A 205 -5.48 -16.98 3.27
C ILE A 205 -5.19 -15.57 3.77
N ASP A 206 -4.30 -14.85 3.09
CA ASP A 206 -4.03 -13.46 3.45
C ASP A 206 -5.20 -12.53 3.07
N GLN A 207 -5.13 -11.25 3.47
CA GLN A 207 -6.20 -10.28 3.20
C GLN A 207 -6.39 -9.97 1.70
N SER A 208 -5.43 -10.35 0.85
CA SER A 208 -5.49 -10.21 -0.60
C SER A 208 -5.98 -11.49 -1.30
N GLY A 209 -6.24 -12.57 -0.55
CA GLY A 209 -6.72 -13.84 -1.10
C GLY A 209 -5.63 -14.84 -1.48
N ASN A 210 -4.36 -14.56 -1.17
CA ASN A 210 -3.26 -15.49 -1.43
C ASN A 210 -3.27 -16.62 -0.41
N VAL A 211 -3.30 -17.87 -0.89
CA VAL A 211 -3.15 -19.06 -0.05
C VAL A 211 -1.68 -19.20 0.32
N ILE A 212 -1.40 -19.28 1.62
CA ILE A 212 -0.07 -19.47 2.17
C ILE A 212 -0.06 -20.81 2.91
N GLU A 213 0.73 -21.74 2.39
CA GLU A 213 0.90 -23.07 3.00
C GLU A 213 1.65 -22.96 4.33
N GLY A 214 0.91 -23.18 5.41
CA GLY A 214 1.44 -23.48 6.72
C GLY A 214 2.25 -22.41 7.44
N GLY A 215 2.52 -22.73 8.70
CA GLY A 215 3.51 -22.03 9.50
C GLY A 215 2.92 -20.94 10.38
N VAL A 216 3.80 -20.04 10.77
CA VAL A 216 3.54 -19.00 11.76
C VAL A 216 3.92 -17.68 11.09
N PRO A 217 2.95 -16.86 10.68
CA PRO A 217 3.23 -15.58 10.08
C PRO A 217 4.15 -14.77 10.99
N PRO A 218 5.22 -14.15 10.44
CA PRO A 218 6.05 -13.27 11.23
C PRO A 218 5.24 -12.06 11.69
N PHE A 219 5.66 -11.43 12.80
CA PHE A 219 5.10 -10.14 13.19
C PHE A 219 5.28 -9.15 12.04
N LEU A 220 4.21 -8.50 11.60
CA LEU A 220 4.29 -7.54 10.50
C LEU A 220 4.91 -6.22 10.97
N GLY A 221 6.04 -5.87 10.37
CA GLY A 221 6.67 -4.56 10.50
C GLY A 221 7.03 -4.06 11.92
N PRO A 222 7.50 -4.90 12.86
CA PRO A 222 7.86 -4.49 14.22
C PRO A 222 8.99 -3.45 14.25
N GLU A 223 9.77 -3.35 13.17
CA GLU A 223 10.95 -2.49 13.05
C GLU A 223 10.67 -1.22 12.22
N TRP A 224 9.43 -1.03 11.74
CA TRP A 224 9.08 0.08 10.84
C TRP A 224 9.18 1.45 11.47
N GLY A 225 9.21 1.56 12.79
CA GLY A 225 9.49 2.82 13.47
C GLY A 225 10.88 3.39 13.20
N SER A 226 11.81 2.58 12.67
CA SER A 226 13.14 3.04 12.21
C SER A 226 13.17 3.43 10.72
N VAL A 227 12.09 3.17 9.97
CA VAL A 227 11.99 3.58 8.57
C VAL A 227 11.90 5.09 8.48
N THR A 228 12.57 5.70 7.49
CA THR A 228 12.56 7.15 7.32
C THR A 228 11.12 7.63 7.08
N PRO A 229 10.56 8.47 7.96
CA PRO A 229 9.17 8.90 7.83
C PRO A 229 9.01 9.95 6.73
N PHE A 230 7.81 10.04 6.18
CA PHE A 230 7.43 11.13 5.27
C PHE A 230 7.29 12.46 6.02
N SER A 231 6.39 12.54 7.00
CA SER A 231 5.97 13.79 7.66
C SER A 231 6.11 13.76 9.18
N LEU A 232 6.49 12.62 9.75
CA LEU A 232 6.71 12.49 11.20
C LEU A 232 8.03 13.15 11.57
N ARG A 233 7.98 14.03 12.57
CA ARG A 233 9.12 14.85 12.98
C ARG A 233 9.87 14.22 14.14
N PRO A 234 11.17 14.52 14.31
CA PRO A 234 11.96 13.98 15.42
C PRO A 234 11.35 14.22 16.81
N GLU A 235 10.60 15.31 17.01
CA GLU A 235 9.97 15.63 18.29
C GLU A 235 8.73 14.77 18.57
N GLN A 236 8.19 14.09 17.56
CA GLN A 236 7.07 13.15 17.69
C GLN A 236 7.55 11.72 17.98
N ARG A 237 8.86 11.51 18.09
CA ARG A 237 9.48 10.19 18.28
C ARG A 237 9.79 9.93 19.75
N THR A 238 9.30 8.80 20.24
CA THR A 238 9.72 8.17 21.49
C THR A 238 10.64 7.00 21.17
N THR A 239 11.83 6.99 21.77
CA THR A 239 12.77 5.86 21.65
C THR A 239 12.71 5.03 22.93
N ASN A 240 12.19 3.82 22.81
CA ASN A 240 12.16 2.83 23.88
C ASN A 240 13.36 1.89 23.77
N GLN A 241 13.92 1.44 24.90
CA GLN A 241 15.02 0.49 24.91
C GLN A 241 14.56 -0.89 25.40
N ARG A 242 14.91 -1.95 24.66
CA ARG A 242 14.68 -3.34 25.07
C ARG A 242 15.81 -4.22 24.56
N ASP A 243 16.36 -5.06 25.45
CA ASP A 243 17.44 -6.01 25.14
C ASP A 243 18.65 -5.36 24.45
N GLY A 244 19.02 -4.16 24.92
CA GLY A 244 20.14 -3.38 24.37
C GLY A 244 19.86 -2.71 23.03
N ARG A 245 18.61 -2.76 22.54
CA ARG A 245 18.19 -2.20 21.26
C ARG A 245 17.20 -1.04 21.44
N ASN A 246 17.33 -0.04 20.58
CA ASN A 246 16.38 1.06 20.46
C ASN A 246 15.21 0.68 19.55
N TRP A 247 14.02 1.06 19.97
CA TRP A 247 12.75 0.92 19.25
C TRP A 247 12.12 2.30 19.17
N ASP A 248 12.14 2.87 17.98
CA ASP A 248 11.54 4.16 17.71
C ASP A 248 10.04 3.97 17.48
N LEU A 249 9.22 4.80 18.11
CA LEU A 249 7.77 4.87 17.93
C LEU A 249 7.41 6.33 17.74
N TYR A 250 6.61 6.62 16.72
CA TYR A 250 6.11 7.96 16.49
C TYR A 250 4.68 8.07 17.01
N LEU A 251 4.36 9.21 17.64
CA LEU A 251 3.06 9.44 18.26
C LEU A 251 2.69 8.33 19.27
N ASP A 252 3.70 7.88 20.04
CA ASP A 252 3.58 6.78 21.01
C ASP A 252 2.56 7.12 22.11
N PRO A 253 1.41 6.42 22.19
CA PRO A 253 0.42 6.64 23.24
C PRO A 253 0.86 6.08 24.61
N GLY A 254 1.99 5.40 24.68
CA GLY A 254 2.48 4.73 25.87
C GLY A 254 2.08 3.25 25.92
N SER A 255 2.40 2.60 27.04
CA SER A 255 2.14 1.17 27.21
C SER A 255 0.66 0.89 27.48
N PRO A 256 0.09 -0.19 26.93
CA PRO A 256 -1.25 -0.64 27.29
C PRO A 256 -1.29 -1.15 28.75
N PRO A 257 -2.48 -1.37 29.33
CA PRO A 257 -2.63 -2.14 30.57
C PRO A 257 -1.92 -3.50 30.49
N LEU A 258 -1.31 -3.95 31.59
CA LEU A 258 -0.52 -5.18 31.63
C LEU A 258 -0.89 -6.04 32.85
N ILE A 259 -0.84 -7.37 32.71
CA ILE A 259 -0.94 -8.30 33.85
C ILE A 259 0.21 -8.05 34.84
N GLY A 260 -0.08 -8.12 36.13
CA GLY A 260 0.89 -7.93 37.21
C GLY A 260 1.25 -6.47 37.45
N THR A 261 0.45 -5.53 36.94
CA THR A 261 0.56 -4.10 37.22
C THR A 261 -0.68 -3.60 37.97
N ASP A 262 -0.67 -2.35 38.40
CA ASP A 262 -1.84 -1.68 38.98
C ASP A 262 -3.02 -1.57 38.00
N ARG A 263 -2.78 -1.71 36.69
CA ARG A 263 -3.78 -1.73 35.61
C ARG A 263 -4.15 -3.15 35.16
N GLU A 264 -3.91 -4.18 35.98
CA GLU A 264 -4.24 -5.57 35.63
C GLU A 264 -5.75 -5.79 35.44
N LEU A 265 -6.60 -5.11 36.20
CA LEU A 265 -8.05 -5.22 36.04
C LEU A 265 -8.51 -4.74 34.66
N GLU A 266 -8.02 -3.58 34.21
CA GLU A 266 -8.30 -3.05 32.87
C GLU A 266 -7.88 -4.03 31.76
N TYR A 267 -6.74 -4.72 31.96
CA TYR A 267 -6.30 -5.78 31.05
C TYR A 267 -7.33 -6.92 31.00
N LEU A 268 -7.77 -7.43 32.16
CA LEU A 268 -8.70 -8.57 32.25
C LEU A 268 -10.08 -8.22 31.71
N GLU A 269 -10.58 -7.02 32.01
CA GLU A 269 -11.87 -6.51 31.55
C GLU A 269 -11.90 -6.39 30.02
N GLY A 270 -10.81 -5.96 29.39
CA GLY A 270 -10.69 -5.95 27.93
C GLY A 270 -10.80 -7.35 27.29
N PHE A 271 -10.25 -8.39 27.93
CA PHE A 271 -10.43 -9.77 27.48
C PHE A 271 -11.86 -10.27 27.70
N GLU A 272 -12.50 -9.91 28.82
CA GLU A 272 -13.89 -10.25 29.08
C GLU A 272 -14.84 -9.60 28.07
N GLN A 273 -14.58 -8.33 27.70
CA GLN A 273 -15.36 -7.61 26.70
C GLN A 273 -15.42 -8.35 25.36
N VAL A 274 -14.29 -8.90 24.90
CA VAL A 274 -14.25 -9.70 23.66
C VAL A 274 -15.18 -10.92 23.75
N LEU A 275 -15.23 -11.61 24.88
CA LEU A 275 -16.12 -12.76 25.09
C LEU A 275 -17.59 -12.34 25.11
N VAL A 276 -17.91 -11.26 25.82
CA VAL A 276 -19.28 -10.73 25.89
C VAL A 276 -19.75 -10.30 24.51
N TRP A 277 -18.94 -9.54 23.77
CA TRP A 277 -19.32 -9.07 22.43
C TRP A 277 -19.40 -10.20 21.41
N SER A 278 -18.51 -11.20 21.51
CA SER A 278 -18.61 -12.40 20.68
C SER A 278 -19.89 -13.19 20.93
N SER A 279 -20.51 -13.07 22.11
CA SER A 279 -21.78 -13.75 22.41
C SER A 279 -22.98 -13.19 21.63
N HIS A 280 -22.86 -11.97 21.08
CA HIS A 280 -23.88 -11.35 20.24
C HIS A 280 -23.79 -11.75 18.76
N LEU A 281 -22.85 -12.63 18.39
CA LEU A 281 -22.63 -13.06 17.00
C LEU A 281 -23.39 -14.35 16.66
N ASP A 282 -24.33 -14.79 17.49
CA ASP A 282 -25.16 -15.96 17.21
C ASP A 282 -26.17 -15.67 16.11
N THR A 283 -25.93 -16.19 14.91
CA THR A 283 -26.83 -15.99 13.77
C THR A 283 -28.23 -16.59 13.94
N GLU A 284 -28.43 -17.46 14.94
CA GLU A 284 -29.72 -18.09 15.22
C GLU A 284 -30.64 -17.23 16.12
N ASP A 285 -30.12 -16.19 16.78
CA ASP A 285 -30.88 -15.37 17.72
C ASP A 285 -31.89 -14.41 17.05
N GLY A 286 -31.75 -14.21 15.73
CA GLY A 286 -32.61 -13.36 14.92
C GLY A 286 -32.39 -11.85 15.10
N VAL A 287 -31.41 -11.45 15.90
CA VAL A 287 -31.00 -10.05 16.10
C VAL A 287 -30.28 -9.56 14.85
N GLN A 288 -30.58 -8.33 14.43
CA GLN A 288 -29.90 -7.67 13.30
C GLN A 288 -29.09 -6.51 13.87
N ILE A 289 -27.80 -6.47 13.53
CA ILE A 289 -26.89 -5.39 13.90
C ILE A 289 -26.72 -4.48 12.69
N ASP A 290 -27.08 -3.19 12.83
CA ASP A 290 -26.76 -2.19 11.81
C ASP A 290 -25.31 -1.74 11.97
N ALA A 291 -24.40 -2.40 11.25
CA ALA A 291 -22.98 -2.05 11.24
C ALA A 291 -22.61 -0.95 10.23
N SER A 292 -23.60 -0.20 9.71
CA SER A 292 -23.32 0.89 8.78
C SER A 292 -22.71 2.10 9.50
N PRO A 293 -21.92 2.94 8.79
CA PRO A 293 -21.39 4.20 9.37
C PRO A 293 -22.45 5.18 9.89
N ASN A 294 -23.73 4.98 9.55
CA ASN A 294 -24.84 5.78 10.05
C ASN A 294 -25.29 5.36 11.46
N ALA A 295 -25.05 4.10 11.84
CA ALA A 295 -25.43 3.53 13.14
C ALA A 295 -24.23 3.33 14.06
N ILE A 296 -23.10 2.83 13.52
CA ILE A 296 -21.85 2.60 14.26
C ILE A 296 -20.77 3.49 13.66
N GLY A 297 -20.34 4.52 14.39
CA GLY A 297 -19.29 5.46 13.99
C GLY A 297 -19.54 6.90 14.44
N ASN A 298 -18.58 7.79 14.19
CA ASN A 298 -18.65 9.23 14.50
C ASN A 298 -19.00 9.57 15.97
N ALA A 299 -18.63 8.70 16.91
CA ALA A 299 -18.78 8.94 18.33
C ALA A 299 -17.74 9.95 18.84
N ASP A 300 -18.14 10.80 19.79
CA ASP A 300 -17.20 11.64 20.53
C ASP A 300 -16.35 10.76 21.44
N LEU A 301 -15.10 10.52 21.03
CA LEU A 301 -14.18 9.67 21.76
C LEU A 301 -13.80 10.33 23.10
N PRO A 302 -13.79 9.57 24.21
CA PRO A 302 -13.31 10.08 25.49
C PRO A 302 -11.85 10.49 25.35
N THR A 303 -11.49 11.58 26.04
CA THR A 303 -10.12 12.09 26.05
C THR A 303 -9.43 11.85 27.38
N ASP A 304 -10.19 11.57 28.44
CA ASP A 304 -9.69 11.14 29.74
C ASP A 304 -9.73 9.60 29.80
N PRO A 305 -8.59 8.92 30.05
CA PRO A 305 -8.56 7.48 30.27
C PRO A 305 -9.56 6.98 31.34
N ALA A 306 -9.91 7.79 32.33
CA ALA A 306 -10.92 7.42 33.33
C ALA A 306 -12.35 7.26 32.76
N ASP A 307 -12.62 7.82 31.58
CA ASP A 307 -13.91 7.73 30.91
C ASP A 307 -13.97 6.56 29.90
N PHE A 308 -12.88 5.81 29.70
CA PHE A 308 -12.81 4.75 28.68
C PHE A 308 -13.73 3.58 29.01
N ASP A 309 -13.82 3.19 30.29
CA ASP A 309 -14.62 2.03 30.73
C ASP A 309 -16.12 2.22 30.49
N GLY A 310 -16.59 3.47 30.54
CA GLY A 310 -18.00 3.83 30.34
C GLY A 310 -18.35 4.21 28.90
N PHE A 311 -17.39 4.17 27.98
CA PHE A 311 -17.60 4.66 26.62
C PHE A 311 -18.52 3.77 25.79
N TYR A 312 -18.37 2.45 25.92
CA TYR A 312 -19.13 1.48 25.16
C TYR A 312 -20.33 0.93 25.95
N ASP A 313 -21.44 0.63 25.27
CA ASP A 313 -22.50 -0.18 25.85
C ASP A 313 -22.05 -1.65 25.91
N TYR A 314 -21.42 -1.99 27.05
CA TYR A 314 -20.74 -3.26 27.27
C TYR A 314 -21.60 -4.49 26.96
N PHE A 315 -22.89 -4.47 27.30
CA PHE A 315 -23.80 -5.62 27.10
C PHE A 315 -24.67 -5.53 25.84
N ALA A 316 -24.61 -4.41 25.10
CA ALA A 316 -25.33 -4.24 23.85
C ALA A 316 -24.43 -4.30 22.60
N GLY A 317 -23.12 -4.53 22.77
CA GLY A 317 -22.18 -4.74 21.67
C GLY A 317 -21.52 -3.46 21.13
N GLY A 318 -21.42 -2.40 21.95
CA GLY A 318 -20.74 -1.15 21.59
C GLY A 318 -21.63 0.06 21.67
#